data_AF-A0A1G2YJ61-F1
#
_entry.id   AF-A0A1G2YJ61-F1
#
_cell.length_a   1.000
_cell.length_b   1.000
_cell.length_c   1.000
_cell.angle_alpha   90.00
_cell.angle_beta   90.00
_cell.angle_gamma   90.00
#
_symmetry.space_group_name_H-M   'P 1'
#
loop_
_entity.id
_entity.type
_entity.pdbx_description
1 polymer ?
#
loop_
_entity_poly.entity_id
_entity_poly.type
_entity_poly.pdbx_seq_one_letter_code
_entity_poly.pdbx_strand_id
1 'polypeptide(L)'
;MYWTPLKFGKHKGKTLPQVMFSDPDWFFHIWDEGGFDENSNYHNQAKVIYAKATSICIPQNKQEMRKVEYNLLDGKSVGFDLVPVSRPQHRGATQTILSDHIDMSFPHSVRKYDKLGYKLFLRSLKFYFFGNKSLRMTRKHCEEFFNDETNFHNND
;
A
#
# COMPACT_ATOMS: atom_id res chain seq x y z
N MET A 1 -8.08 10.12 12.66
CA MET A 1 -9.43 9.61 12.32
C MET A 1 -9.77 8.39 13.17
N TYR A 2 -11.06 8.15 13.49
CA TYR A 2 -11.49 6.90 14.15
C TYR A 2 -11.94 5.89 13.10
N TRP A 3 -11.27 4.74 13.04
CA TRP A 3 -11.56 3.69 12.04
C TRP A 3 -12.60 2.70 12.57
N THR A 4 -13.68 2.53 11.82
CA THR A 4 -14.79 1.67 12.22
C THR A 4 -14.49 0.22 11.82
N PRO A 5 -14.56 -0.74 12.76
CA PRO A 5 -14.43 -2.16 12.41
C PRO A 5 -15.53 -2.58 11.42
N LEU A 6 -15.16 -3.37 10.42
CA LEU A 6 -16.11 -3.96 9.48
C LEU A 6 -17.08 -4.86 10.23
N LYS A 7 -18.37 -4.70 9.96
CA LYS A 7 -19.44 -5.56 10.52
C LYS A 7 -19.79 -6.75 9.63
N PHE A 8 -19.20 -6.82 8.44
CA PHE A 8 -19.53 -7.77 7.37
C PHE A 8 -18.27 -8.36 6.72
N GLY A 9 -18.49 -9.35 5.84
CA GLY A 9 -17.45 -9.96 5.01
C GLY A 9 -16.40 -10.76 5.79
N LYS A 10 -15.42 -11.28 5.06
CA LYS A 10 -14.35 -12.14 5.61
C LYS A 10 -13.42 -11.42 6.61
N HIS A 11 -13.43 -10.09 6.60
CA HIS A 11 -12.62 -9.25 7.49
C HIS A 11 -13.42 -8.60 8.61
N LYS A 12 -14.59 -9.16 8.95
CA LYS A 12 -15.41 -8.72 10.10
C LYS A 12 -14.55 -8.58 11.36
N GLY A 13 -14.71 -7.45 12.06
CA GLY A 13 -13.95 -7.09 13.26
C GLY A 13 -12.62 -6.37 13.01
N LYS A 14 -12.12 -6.32 11.76
CA LYS A 14 -10.95 -5.51 11.39
C LYS A 14 -11.37 -4.13 10.89
N THR A 15 -10.52 -3.14 11.10
CA THR A 15 -10.65 -1.83 10.45
C THR A 15 -10.03 -1.83 9.05
N LEU A 16 -10.39 -0.86 8.19
CA LEU A 16 -9.82 -0.77 6.85
C LEU A 16 -8.28 -0.65 6.84
N PRO A 17 -7.63 0.14 7.73
CA PRO A 17 -6.18 0.07 7.90
C PRO A 17 -5.63 -1.34 8.15
N GLN A 18 -6.30 -2.15 8.99
CA GLN A 18 -5.89 -3.53 9.22
C GLN A 18 -6.05 -4.41 7.98
N VAL A 19 -7.09 -4.16 7.18
CA VAL A 19 -7.28 -4.84 5.90
C VAL A 19 -6.12 -4.52 4.95
N MET A 20 -5.71 -3.26 4.81
CA MET A 20 -4.59 -2.88 3.94
C MET A 20 -3.27 -3.60 4.26
N PHE A 21 -3.02 -3.91 5.53
CA PHE A 21 -1.82 -4.63 5.95
C PHE A 21 -1.98 -6.15 6.07
N SER A 22 -3.17 -6.70 5.82
CA SER A 22 -3.41 -8.16 5.88
C SER A 22 -3.94 -8.76 4.59
N ASP A 23 -4.69 -8.01 3.81
CA ASP A 23 -5.32 -8.41 2.55
C ASP A 23 -5.72 -7.17 1.71
N PRO A 24 -4.74 -6.40 1.22
CA PRO A 24 -4.99 -5.22 0.39
C PRO A 24 -5.69 -5.55 -0.94
N ASP A 25 -5.42 -6.71 -1.54
CA ASP A 25 -6.08 -7.16 -2.77
C ASP A 25 -7.62 -7.20 -2.62
N TRP A 26 -8.10 -7.72 -1.48
CA TRP A 26 -9.53 -7.71 -1.18
C TRP A 26 -10.09 -6.28 -1.09
N PHE A 27 -9.35 -5.34 -0.50
CA PHE A 27 -9.82 -3.96 -0.40
C PHE A 27 -9.98 -3.34 -1.78
N PHE A 28 -8.95 -3.43 -2.64
CA PHE A 28 -8.99 -2.86 -3.98
C PHE A 28 -10.04 -3.53 -4.86
N HIS A 29 -10.20 -4.85 -4.76
CA HIS A 29 -11.27 -5.55 -5.46
C HIS A 29 -12.67 -5.06 -5.06
N ILE A 30 -12.95 -4.92 -3.76
CA ILE A 30 -14.24 -4.43 -3.28
C ILE A 30 -14.46 -2.97 -3.66
N TRP A 31 -13.41 -2.15 -3.64
CA TRP A 31 -13.47 -0.77 -4.10
C TRP A 31 -13.85 -0.67 -5.59
N ASP A 32 -13.15 -1.43 -6.44
CA ASP A 32 -13.38 -1.44 -7.89
C ASP A 32 -14.78 -1.95 -8.27
N GLU A 33 -15.35 -2.86 -7.47
CA GLU A 33 -16.71 -3.38 -7.65
C GLU A 33 -17.80 -2.47 -7.06
N GLY A 34 -17.43 -1.34 -6.43
CA GLY A 34 -18.39 -0.46 -5.76
C GLY A 34 -19.05 -1.11 -4.53
N GLY A 35 -18.40 -2.08 -3.91
CA GLY A 35 -18.96 -2.86 -2.80
C GLY A 35 -19.09 -2.11 -1.46
N PHE A 36 -18.66 -0.85 -1.40
CA PHE A 36 -18.92 0.04 -0.27
C PHE A 36 -20.11 0.95 -0.59
N ASP A 37 -21.25 0.72 0.08
CA ASP A 37 -22.46 1.55 -0.03
C ASP A 37 -22.15 3.03 0.20
N GLU A 38 -22.45 3.86 -0.81
CA GLU A 38 -22.16 5.31 -0.87
C GLU A 38 -22.68 6.08 0.35
N ASN A 39 -23.80 5.64 0.94
CA ASN A 39 -24.41 6.31 2.10
C ASN A 39 -23.82 5.83 3.43
N SER A 40 -22.89 4.89 3.41
CA SER A 40 -22.30 4.31 4.60
C SER A 40 -21.04 5.06 5.04
N ASN A 41 -20.82 5.10 6.36
CA ASN A 41 -19.54 5.53 6.92
C ASN A 41 -18.37 4.73 6.32
N TYR A 42 -18.56 3.44 5.97
CA TYR A 42 -17.50 2.64 5.37
C TYR A 42 -17.04 3.17 4.00
N HIS A 43 -17.94 3.73 3.19
CA HIS A 43 -17.56 4.33 1.91
C HIS A 43 -16.67 5.56 2.10
N ASN A 44 -17.01 6.45 3.04
CA ASN A 44 -16.16 7.59 3.38
C ASN A 44 -14.77 7.14 3.88
N GLN A 45 -14.72 6.13 4.75
CA GLN A 45 -13.43 5.58 5.20
C GLN A 45 -12.66 4.90 4.06
N ALA A 46 -13.35 4.19 3.18
CA ALA A 46 -12.75 3.54 2.02
C ALA A 46 -12.17 4.56 1.03
N LYS A 47 -12.86 5.67 0.79
CA LYS A 47 -12.35 6.77 -0.06
C LYS A 47 -11.06 7.35 0.51
N VAL A 48 -11.01 7.62 1.82
CA VAL A 48 -9.79 8.10 2.50
C VAL A 48 -8.67 7.06 2.41
N ILE A 49 -8.97 5.78 2.66
CA ILE A 49 -7.99 4.70 2.58
C ILE A 49 -7.46 4.53 1.17
N TYR A 50 -8.33 4.57 0.15
CA TYR A 50 -7.93 4.47 -1.24
C TYR A 50 -6.96 5.60 -1.58
N ALA A 51 -7.38 6.85 -1.36
CA ALA A 51 -6.56 8.02 -1.64
C ALA A 51 -5.18 7.95 -0.97
N LYS A 52 -5.14 7.59 0.33
CA LYS A 52 -3.90 7.46 1.09
C LYS A 52 -3.05 6.27 0.62
N ALA A 53 -3.66 5.12 0.41
CA ALA A 53 -2.95 3.89 0.03
C ALA A 53 -2.30 3.99 -1.35
N THR A 54 -2.83 4.84 -2.23
CA THR A 54 -2.27 5.09 -3.57
C THR A 54 -1.34 6.31 -3.64
N SER A 55 -1.08 7.01 -2.52
CA SER A 55 -0.25 8.23 -2.50
C SER A 55 0.76 8.27 -1.34
N ILE A 56 1.25 7.12 -0.91
CA ILE A 56 2.18 7.01 0.22
C ILE A 56 3.50 7.72 -0.13
N CYS A 57 3.91 8.67 0.71
CA CYS A 57 5.17 9.39 0.59
C CYS A 57 6.36 8.43 0.62
N ILE A 58 7.42 8.75 -0.12
CA ILE A 58 8.69 8.04 0.00
C ILE A 58 9.42 8.55 1.24
N PRO A 59 9.80 7.70 2.21
CA PRO A 59 10.63 8.13 3.33
C PRO A 59 12.01 8.57 2.81
N GLN A 60 12.26 9.89 2.84
CA GLN A 60 13.49 10.48 2.36
C GLN A 60 14.59 10.37 3.41
N ASN A 61 15.82 10.07 2.97
CA ASN A 61 17.02 10.31 3.75
C ASN A 61 17.61 11.66 3.34
N LYS A 62 18.16 12.44 4.30
CA LYS A 62 18.67 13.81 4.10
C LYS A 62 19.78 13.98 3.03
N GLN A 63 20.22 12.89 2.41
CA GLN A 63 21.39 12.86 1.55
C GLN A 63 21.03 12.81 0.06
N GLU A 64 19.91 12.21 -0.32
CA GLU A 64 19.56 12.06 -1.74
C GLU A 64 18.07 11.79 -1.96
N MET A 65 17.50 12.40 -2.99
CA MET A 65 16.11 12.14 -3.39
C MET A 65 15.96 10.72 -3.92
N ARG A 66 14.87 10.06 -3.53
CA ARG A 66 14.55 8.68 -3.92
C ARG A 66 13.25 8.58 -4.72
N LYS A 67 13.18 7.52 -5.53
CA LYS A 67 11.98 7.03 -6.23
C LYS A 67 11.68 5.60 -5.81
N VAL A 68 10.44 5.18 -6.01
CA VAL A 68 10.03 3.77 -5.90
C VAL A 68 10.39 3.07 -7.19
N GLU A 69 11.08 1.94 -7.10
CA GLU A 69 11.32 1.01 -8.19
C GLU A 69 10.49 -0.25 -7.92
N TYR A 70 9.36 -0.40 -8.62
CA TYR A 70 8.57 -1.63 -8.58
C TYR A 70 9.22 -2.69 -9.43
N ASN A 71 9.42 -3.88 -8.85
CA ASN A 71 10.08 -4.98 -9.51
C ASN A 71 9.02 -5.99 -10.02
N LEU A 72 9.13 -6.36 -11.30
CA LEU A 72 8.26 -7.33 -11.95
C LEU A 72 9.04 -8.53 -12.48
N LEU A 73 8.54 -9.73 -12.18
CA LEU A 73 9.05 -11.00 -12.72
C LEU A 73 7.87 -11.82 -13.26
N ASP A 74 7.92 -12.19 -14.54
CA ASP A 74 6.87 -12.94 -15.24
C ASP A 74 5.45 -12.39 -15.03
N GLY A 75 5.31 -11.05 -15.12
CA GLY A 75 4.04 -10.35 -14.94
C GLY A 75 3.47 -10.39 -13.51
N LYS A 76 4.32 -10.61 -12.50
CA LYS A 76 3.96 -10.56 -11.07
C LYS A 76 4.80 -9.53 -10.34
N SER A 77 4.21 -8.90 -9.33
CA SER A 77 4.97 -8.02 -8.44
C SER A 77 5.90 -8.87 -7.56
N VAL A 78 7.16 -8.46 -7.43
CA VAL A 78 8.10 -9.06 -6.48
C VAL A 78 8.53 -8.08 -5.38
N GLY A 79 7.68 -7.08 -5.14
CA GLY A 79 7.91 -5.99 -4.20
C GLY A 79 8.51 -4.76 -4.88
N PHE A 80 9.11 -3.90 -4.08
CA PHE A 80 9.74 -2.67 -4.54
C PHE A 80 10.96 -2.31 -3.71
N ASP A 81 11.79 -1.46 -4.27
CA ASP A 81 12.92 -0.81 -3.61
C ASP A 81 12.80 0.70 -3.69
N LEU A 82 13.43 1.41 -2.75
CA LEU A 82 13.63 2.86 -2.83
C LEU A 82 15.03 3.13 -3.36
N VAL A 83 15.12 3.73 -4.55
CA VAL A 83 16.37 3.93 -5.27
C VAL A 83 16.67 5.42 -5.44
N PRO A 84 17.95 5.83 -5.44
CA PRO A 84 18.33 7.19 -5.81
C PRO A 84 17.77 7.60 -7.16
N VAL A 85 17.33 8.85 -7.30
CA VAL A 85 16.95 9.42 -8.60
C VAL A 85 18.11 9.40 -9.60
N SER A 86 19.35 9.52 -9.09
CA SER A 86 20.57 9.50 -9.89
C SER A 86 20.91 8.11 -10.45
N ARG A 87 20.31 7.04 -9.92
CA ARG A 87 20.62 5.67 -10.33
C ARG A 87 20.18 5.46 -11.78
N PRO A 88 21.07 5.01 -12.68
CA PRO A 88 20.67 4.63 -14.02
C PRO A 88 19.57 3.57 -13.98
N GLN A 89 18.64 3.63 -14.93
CA GLN A 89 17.56 2.65 -15.01
C GLN A 89 18.13 1.22 -15.03
N HIS A 90 17.53 0.34 -14.23
CA HIS A 90 17.98 -1.04 -14.08
C HIS A 90 18.10 -1.73 -15.45
N ARG A 91 19.28 -2.32 -15.72
CA ARG A 91 19.53 -3.19 -16.89
C ARG A 91 19.66 -4.62 -16.38
N GLY A 92 18.59 -5.40 -16.48
CA GLY A 92 18.52 -6.79 -16.08
C GLY A 92 17.28 -7.47 -16.66
N ALA A 93 17.07 -8.74 -16.34
CA ALA A 93 15.91 -9.50 -16.81
C ALA A 93 14.58 -9.04 -16.14
N THR A 94 14.66 -8.40 -14.98
CA THR A 94 13.53 -7.86 -14.22
C THR A 94 13.04 -6.57 -14.88
N GLN A 95 11.75 -6.50 -15.20
CA GLN A 95 11.13 -5.24 -15.63
C GLN A 95 10.92 -4.34 -14.41
N THR A 96 11.26 -3.05 -14.53
CA THR A 96 11.07 -2.08 -13.45
C THR A 96 10.16 -0.93 -13.86
N ILE A 97 9.30 -0.50 -12.93
CA ILE A 97 8.44 0.68 -13.08
C ILE A 97 8.81 1.67 -11.99
N LEU A 98 9.06 2.92 -12.37
CA LEU A 98 9.41 3.99 -11.44
C LEU A 98 8.19 4.81 -11.04
N SER A 99 8.10 5.21 -9.77
CA SER A 99 7.09 6.13 -9.25
C SER A 99 7.69 7.09 -8.22
N ASP A 100 7.08 8.27 -8.09
CA ASP A 100 7.45 9.28 -7.09
C ASP A 100 6.74 9.08 -5.74
N HIS A 101 5.81 8.12 -5.67
CA HIS A 101 5.12 7.70 -4.45
C HIS A 101 4.89 6.19 -4.45
N ILE A 102 4.68 5.64 -3.25
CA ILE A 102 4.33 4.24 -3.06
C ILE A 102 2.81 4.10 -3.24
N ASP A 103 2.41 3.16 -4.08
CA ASP A 103 1.02 2.87 -4.44
C ASP A 103 0.74 1.40 -4.09
N MET A 104 -0.05 1.19 -3.04
CA MET A 104 -0.44 -0.14 -2.60
C MET A 104 -1.34 -0.86 -3.60
N SER A 105 -1.97 -0.17 -4.56
CA SER A 105 -2.79 -0.79 -5.60
C SER A 105 -1.94 -1.47 -6.69
N PHE A 106 -0.64 -1.16 -6.75
CA PHE A 106 0.25 -1.64 -7.82
C PHE A 106 0.21 -3.16 -8.04
N PRO A 107 0.31 -4.04 -7.02
CA PRO A 107 0.19 -5.48 -7.27
C PRO A 107 -1.16 -5.89 -7.85
N HIS A 108 -2.26 -5.21 -7.47
CA HIS A 108 -3.60 -5.48 -8.01
C HIS A 108 -3.73 -5.04 -9.47
N SER A 109 -3.15 -3.90 -9.85
CA SER A 109 -3.16 -3.39 -11.22
C SER A 109 -2.32 -4.24 -12.18
N VAL A 110 -1.24 -4.84 -11.68
CA VAL A 110 -0.42 -5.81 -12.42
C VAL A 110 -1.17 -7.15 -12.58
N ARG A 111 -1.72 -7.69 -11.49
CA ARG A 111 -2.42 -8.97 -11.50
C ARG A 111 -3.38 -9.10 -10.32
N LYS A 112 -4.67 -9.21 -10.62
CA LYS A 112 -5.70 -9.54 -9.62
C LYS A 112 -5.36 -10.84 -8.88
N TYR A 113 -5.57 -10.85 -7.56
CA TYR A 113 -5.32 -12.01 -6.69
C TYR A 113 -3.85 -12.45 -6.59
N ASP A 114 -2.88 -11.54 -6.80
CA ASP A 114 -1.45 -11.82 -6.58
C ASP A 114 -1.07 -11.83 -5.10
N LYS A 115 -1.41 -12.92 -4.41
CA LYS A 115 -1.12 -13.11 -2.98
C LYS A 115 0.36 -13.04 -2.65
N LEU A 116 1.22 -13.56 -3.53
CA LEU A 116 2.66 -13.54 -3.30
C LEU A 116 3.21 -12.13 -3.54
N GLY A 117 2.77 -11.46 -4.59
CA GLY A 117 3.15 -10.08 -4.88
C GLY A 117 2.79 -9.14 -3.74
N TYR A 118 1.58 -9.24 -3.20
CA TYR A 118 1.19 -8.46 -2.02
C TYR A 118 1.99 -8.80 -0.76
N LYS A 119 2.33 -10.08 -0.55
CA LYS A 119 3.20 -10.47 0.57
C LYS A 119 4.58 -9.81 0.46
N LEU A 120 5.16 -9.79 -0.75
CA LEU A 120 6.47 -9.18 -1.00
C LEU A 120 6.40 -7.65 -0.93
N PHE A 121 5.34 -7.04 -1.46
CA PHE A 121 5.07 -5.61 -1.37
C PHE A 121 4.98 -5.15 0.09
N LEU A 122 4.14 -5.80 0.90
CA LEU A 122 4.00 -5.45 2.32
C LEU A 122 5.30 -5.67 3.09
N ARG A 123 6.13 -6.63 2.66
CA ARG A 123 7.46 -6.84 3.24
C ARG A 123 8.39 -5.64 2.97
N SER A 124 8.40 -5.11 1.74
CA SER A 124 9.14 -3.88 1.39
C SER A 124 8.59 -2.68 2.15
N LEU A 125 7.28 -2.47 2.15
CA LEU A 125 6.64 -1.36 2.86
C LEU A 125 7.01 -1.37 4.35
N LYS A 126 6.95 -2.54 4.99
CA LYS A 126 7.28 -2.65 6.41
C LYS A 126 8.75 -2.36 6.72
N PHE A 127 9.64 -2.75 5.83
CA PHE A 127 11.06 -2.44 5.96
C PHE A 127 11.30 -0.93 5.97
N TYR A 128 10.72 -0.21 5.01
CA TYR A 128 10.98 1.22 4.84
C TYR A 128 10.32 2.10 5.90
N PHE A 129 9.12 1.75 6.36
CA PHE A 129 8.39 2.57 7.34
C PHE A 129 8.60 2.17 8.80
N PHE A 130 8.89 0.90 9.07
CA PHE A 130 9.01 0.40 10.44
C PHE A 130 10.35 -0.28 10.73
N GLY A 131 11.28 -0.29 9.79
CA GLY A 131 12.60 -0.92 9.93
C GLY A 131 12.59 -2.44 10.04
N ASN A 132 11.41 -3.09 9.94
CA ASN A 132 11.26 -4.53 10.18
C ASN A 132 10.28 -5.19 9.23
N LYS A 133 10.82 -5.96 8.27
CA LYS A 133 10.10 -6.75 7.26
C LYS A 133 9.05 -7.71 7.84
N SER A 134 9.26 -8.18 9.06
CA SER A 134 8.44 -9.18 9.75
C SER A 134 7.58 -8.57 10.86
N LEU A 135 7.49 -7.23 10.94
CA LEU A 135 6.69 -6.58 11.97
C LEU A 135 5.25 -7.09 11.94
N ARG A 136 4.76 -7.48 13.13
CA ARG A 136 3.35 -7.78 13.34
C ARG A 136 2.55 -6.48 13.30
N MET A 137 1.67 -6.39 12.32
CA MET A 137 0.79 -5.23 12.15
C MET A 137 -0.43 -5.38 13.07
N THR A 138 -0.34 -4.77 14.26
CA THR A 138 -1.46 -4.67 15.20
C THR A 138 -2.47 -3.65 14.70
N ARG A 139 -3.69 -3.64 15.26
CA ARG A 139 -4.68 -2.59 14.98
C ARG A 139 -4.08 -1.19 15.14
N LYS A 140 -3.40 -0.97 16.26
CA LYS A 140 -2.74 0.29 16.59
C LYS A 140 -1.73 0.71 15.51
N HIS A 141 -0.79 -0.16 15.14
CA HIS A 141 0.21 0.18 14.10
C HIS A 141 -0.43 0.53 12.75
N CYS A 142 -1.45 -0.23 12.32
CA CYS A 142 -2.13 0.06 11.07
C CYS A 142 -2.84 1.42 11.11
N GLU A 143 -3.59 1.67 12.18
CA GLU A 143 -4.36 2.90 12.33
C GLU A 143 -3.47 4.12 12.51
N GLU A 144 -2.37 4.02 13.24
CA GLU A 144 -1.36 5.08 13.38
C GLU A 144 -0.75 5.45 12.03
N PHE A 145 -0.36 4.44 11.22
CA PHE A 145 0.17 4.68 9.88
C PHE A 145 -0.79 5.50 9.01
N PHE A 146 -2.08 5.12 8.95
CA PHE A 146 -3.10 5.81 8.15
C PHE A 146 -3.63 7.10 8.78
N ASN A 147 -3.35 7.36 10.06
CA ASN A 147 -3.73 8.60 10.76
C ASN A 147 -2.64 9.68 10.70
N ASP A 148 -1.40 9.32 10.40
CA ASP A 148 -0.30 10.26 10.24
C ASP A 148 -0.29 10.78 8.80
N GLU A 149 -0.74 12.03 8.62
CA GLU A 149 -0.79 12.68 7.30
C GLU A 149 0.59 12.85 6.65
N THR A 150 1.68 12.84 7.42
CA THR A 150 3.02 12.97 6.85
C THR A 150 3.44 11.74 6.04
N ASN A 151 2.74 10.61 6.19
CA ASN A 151 2.95 9.40 5.41
C ASN A 151 2.38 9.48 3.98
N PHE A 152 1.60 10.51 3.65
CA PHE A 152 0.87 10.59 2.38
C PHE A 152 1.08 11.95 1.71
N HIS A 153 1.05 11.98 0.39
CA HIS A 153 0.92 13.24 -0.31
C HIS A 153 -0.48 13.79 -0.02
N ASN A 154 -0.55 15.00 0.54
CA ASN A 154 -1.81 15.70 0.82
C ASN A 154 -2.69 15.66 -0.45
N ASN A 155 -3.73 14.84 -0.40
CA ASN A 155 -4.77 14.85 -1.41
C ASN A 155 -5.88 15.74 -0.86
N ASP A 156 -5.75 17.04 -1.11
CA ASP A 156 -6.85 18.00 -0.97
C ASP A 156 -8.01 17.65 -1.93
#